data_AF-A0A2Z2MLM2-F1
#
_entry.id   AF-A0A2Z2MLM2-F1
#
_cell.length_a   1.000
_cell.length_b   1.000
_cell.length_c   1.000
_cell.angle_alpha   90.00
_cell.angle_beta   90.00
_cell.angle_gamma   90.00
#
_symmetry.space_group_name_H-M   'P 1'
#
loop_
_entity.id
_entity.type
_entity.pdbx_description
1 polymer ?
#
loop_
_entity_poly.entity_id
_entity_poly.type
_entity_poly.pdbx_seq_one_letter_code
_entity_poly.pdbx_strand_id
1 'polypeptide(L)'
;MVNTNVLFSFFGKSTTTRELVFLLSGRLISPEFALEELREHRDEIMKKAKIGEKEFEEILSVLREHIIFVNEGFYAEFIPLALKITPDKDDADFVALALKVKAPLWSNDKRLNEIEEIEVLNTKEVLGLLGIIR
;
A
#
# COMPACT_ATOMS: atom_id res chain seq x y z
N MET A 1 -6.41 -3.29 1.24
CA MET A 1 -5.53 -2.87 0.12
C MET A 1 -4.47 -1.92 0.63
N VAL A 2 -3.21 -2.06 0.21
CA VAL A 2 -2.11 -1.17 0.66
C VAL A 2 -1.57 -0.40 -0.53
N ASN A 3 -1.57 0.94 -0.44
CA ASN A 3 -0.99 1.82 -1.46
C ASN A 3 0.54 1.93 -1.29
N THR A 4 1.29 2.21 -2.37
CA THR A 4 2.76 2.33 -2.31
C THR A 4 3.23 3.35 -1.27
N ASN A 5 2.52 4.47 -1.07
CA ASN A 5 2.87 5.46 -0.03
C ASN A 5 2.95 4.87 1.39
N VAL A 6 2.11 3.87 1.68
CA VAL A 6 2.17 3.12 2.94
C VAL A 6 3.38 2.18 2.93
N LEU A 7 3.65 1.51 1.80
CA LEU A 7 4.83 0.64 1.65
C LEU A 7 6.15 1.41 1.81
N PHE A 8 6.26 2.63 1.24
CA PHE A 8 7.41 3.53 1.44
C PHE A 8 7.65 3.80 2.94
N SER A 9 6.57 4.03 3.70
CA SER A 9 6.64 4.30 5.13
C SER A 9 7.07 3.11 5.98
N PHE A 10 7.01 1.88 5.45
CA PHE A 10 7.46 0.66 6.12
C PHE A 10 8.99 0.64 6.33
N PHE A 11 9.76 1.28 5.45
CA PHE A 11 11.22 1.37 5.56
C PHE A 11 11.68 2.28 6.71
N GLY A 12 10.82 3.18 7.18
CA GLY A 12 11.09 4.00 8.36
C GLY A 12 11.19 3.13 9.63
N LYS A 13 12.28 3.27 10.39
CA LYS A 13 12.43 2.58 11.69
C LYS A 13 11.33 3.06 12.65
N SER A 14 10.64 2.11 13.29
CA SER A 14 9.62 2.35 14.32
C SER A 14 8.42 3.21 13.88
N THR A 15 7.97 3.11 12.63
CA THR A 15 6.75 3.78 12.19
C THR A 15 5.51 3.00 12.63
N THR A 16 4.43 3.72 12.97
CA THR A 16 3.08 3.15 13.14
C THR A 16 2.70 2.25 11.96
N THR A 17 3.11 2.62 10.75
CA THR A 17 2.89 1.81 9.54
C THR A 17 3.55 0.43 9.63
N ARG A 18 4.80 0.36 10.09
CA ARG A 18 5.51 -0.91 10.23
C ARG A 18 4.86 -1.83 11.26
N GLU A 19 4.40 -1.28 12.38
CA GLU A 19 3.65 -2.03 13.39
C GLU A 19 2.32 -2.56 12.84
N LEU A 20 1.58 -1.71 12.10
CA LEU A 20 0.32 -2.09 11.46
C LEU A 20 0.52 -3.20 10.42
N VAL A 21 1.57 -3.12 9.60
CA VAL A 21 1.87 -4.18 8.61
C VAL A 21 2.12 -5.51 9.31
N PHE A 22 2.87 -5.53 10.41
CA PHE A 22 3.08 -6.76 11.18
C PHE A 22 1.79 -7.28 11.83
N LEU A 23 0.98 -6.39 12.41
CA LEU A 23 -0.29 -6.76 13.04
C LEU A 23 -1.32 -7.31 12.04
N LEU A 24 -1.33 -6.76 10.82
CA LEU A 24 -2.22 -7.14 9.73
C LEU A 24 -1.59 -8.17 8.79
N SER A 25 -0.45 -8.77 9.16
CA SER A 25 0.27 -9.75 8.35
C SER A 25 -0.65 -10.82 7.77
N GLY A 26 -0.53 -11.06 6.45
CA GLY A 26 -1.37 -12.02 5.72
C GLY A 26 -2.80 -11.56 5.43
N ARG A 27 -3.19 -10.36 5.88
CA ARG A 27 -4.48 -9.69 5.55
C ARG A 27 -4.29 -8.48 4.66
N LEU A 28 -3.05 -8.14 4.33
CA LEU A 28 -2.69 -7.04 3.45
C LEU A 28 -2.42 -7.58 2.05
N ILE A 29 -2.91 -6.84 1.06
CA ILE A 29 -2.74 -7.15 -0.37
C ILE A 29 -2.44 -5.87 -1.14
N SER A 30 -1.56 -5.98 -2.13
CA SER A 30 -1.09 -4.90 -3.00
C SER A 30 -0.85 -5.42 -4.42
N PRO A 31 -0.94 -4.58 -5.45
CA PRO A 31 -0.48 -4.92 -6.79
C PRO A 31 1.03 -5.22 -6.81
N GLU A 32 1.47 -6.14 -7.67
CA GLU A 32 2.87 -6.52 -7.84
C GLU A 32 3.74 -5.36 -8.35
N PHE A 33 3.22 -4.49 -9.21
CA PHE A 33 3.96 -3.32 -9.72
C PHE A 33 4.41 -2.38 -8.58
N ALA A 34 3.73 -2.38 -7.42
CA ALA A 34 4.14 -1.58 -6.26
C ALA A 34 5.55 -1.99 -5.76
N LEU A 35 5.97 -3.24 -5.98
CA LEU A 35 7.34 -3.67 -5.71
C LEU A 35 8.34 -3.08 -6.70
N GLU A 36 7.93 -2.90 -7.96
CA GLU A 36 8.76 -2.25 -8.99
C GLU A 36 8.95 -0.78 -8.65
N GLU A 37 7.88 -0.08 -8.28
CA GLU A 37 7.92 1.32 -7.83
C GLU A 37 8.86 1.51 -6.62
N LEU A 38 8.79 0.61 -5.62
CA LEU A 38 9.73 0.63 -4.50
C LEU A 38 11.19 0.48 -4.95
N ARG A 39 11.46 -0.33 -5.98
CA ARG A 39 12.81 -0.55 -6.51
C ARG A 39 13.30 0.63 -7.34
N GLU A 40 12.43 1.25 -8.11
CA GLU A 40 12.73 2.48 -8.86
C GLU A 40 13.09 3.63 -7.92
N HIS A 41 12.36 3.75 -6.81
CA HIS A 41 12.59 4.78 -5.79
C HIS A 41 13.56 4.37 -4.67
N ARG A 42 14.30 3.27 -4.83
CA ARG A 42 15.17 2.71 -3.77
C ARG A 42 16.18 3.72 -3.21
N ASP A 43 16.76 4.56 -4.06
CA ASP A 43 17.83 5.50 -3.65
C ASP A 43 17.26 6.58 -2.73
N GLU A 44 16.04 7.04 -3.01
CA GLU A 44 15.32 7.97 -2.15
C GLU A 44 14.91 7.32 -0.83
N ILE A 45 14.42 6.08 -0.87
CA ILE A 45 14.07 5.30 0.32
C ILE A 45 15.29 5.13 1.22
N MET A 46 16.41 4.66 0.66
CA MET A 46 17.66 4.45 1.39
C MET A 46 18.14 5.73 2.06
N LYS A 47 18.11 6.86 1.32
CA LYS A 47 18.47 8.17 1.84
C LYS A 47 17.56 8.64 2.98
N LYS A 48 16.24 8.50 2.82
CA LYS A 48 15.25 8.92 3.84
C LYS A 48 15.31 8.05 5.10
N ALA A 49 15.42 6.73 4.93
CA ALA A 49 15.46 5.76 6.03
C ALA A 49 16.85 5.62 6.67
N LYS A 50 17.89 6.20 6.04
CA LYS A 50 19.31 6.10 6.46
C LYS A 50 19.77 4.64 6.54
N ILE A 51 19.46 3.88 5.50
CA ILE A 51 19.80 2.45 5.36
C ILE A 51 20.65 2.23 4.11
N GLY A 52 21.41 1.12 4.09
CA GLY A 52 22.17 0.70 2.91
C GLY A 52 21.41 -0.29 2.03
N GLU A 53 21.98 -0.63 0.87
CA GLU A 53 21.39 -1.54 -0.12
C GLU A 53 21.04 -2.92 0.45
N LYS A 54 21.92 -3.51 1.27
CA LYS A 54 21.66 -4.80 1.93
C LYS A 54 20.44 -4.72 2.86
N GLU A 55 20.35 -3.65 3.66
CA GLU A 55 19.23 -3.45 4.59
C GLU A 55 17.93 -3.15 3.82
N PHE A 56 18.01 -2.47 2.67
CA PHE A 56 16.87 -2.27 1.78
C PHE A 56 16.30 -3.60 1.26
N GLU A 57 17.14 -4.48 0.71
CA GLU A 57 16.69 -5.78 0.22
C GLU A 57 16.16 -6.68 1.35
N GLU A 58 16.78 -6.63 2.54
CA GLU A 58 16.28 -7.34 3.73
C GLU A 58 14.88 -6.85 4.14
N ILE A 59 14.67 -5.53 4.22
CA ILE A 59 13.36 -4.95 4.55
C ILE A 59 12.32 -5.27 3.47
N LEU A 60 12.71 -5.23 2.19
CA LEU A 60 11.83 -5.59 1.08
C LEU A 60 11.44 -7.08 1.11
N SER A 61 12.36 -7.97 1.50
CA SER A 61 12.08 -9.39 1.73
C SER A 61 11.06 -9.57 2.85
N VAL A 62 11.25 -8.89 3.99
CA VAL A 62 10.29 -8.92 5.11
C VAL A 62 8.92 -8.39 4.68
N LEU A 63 8.87 -7.32 3.90
CA LEU A 63 7.61 -6.77 3.39
C LEU A 63 6.81 -7.80 2.58
N ARG A 64 7.50 -8.59 1.74
CA ARG A 64 6.91 -9.68 0.92
C ARG A 64 6.38 -10.85 1.76
N GLU A 65 6.90 -11.05 2.97
CA GLU A 65 6.39 -12.09 3.88
C GLU A 65 5.08 -11.66 4.57
N HIS A 66 4.82 -10.36 4.69
CA HIS A 66 3.66 -9.82 5.39
C HIS A 66 2.53 -9.34 4.48
N ILE A 67 2.82 -9.05 3.20
CA ILE A 67 1.86 -8.53 2.22
C ILE A 67 1.77 -9.48 1.03
N ILE A 68 0.55 -9.78 0.63
CA ILE A 68 0.26 -10.56 -0.57
C ILE A 68 0.38 -9.63 -1.78
N PHE A 69 1.34 -9.88 -2.66
CA PHE A 69 1.46 -9.17 -3.93
C PHE A 69 0.80 -9.98 -5.04
N VAL A 70 -0.04 -9.33 -5.85
CA VAL A 70 -0.78 -9.99 -6.94
C VAL A 70 -0.57 -9.29 -8.28
N ASN A 71 -0.48 -10.09 -9.33
CA ASN A 71 -0.30 -9.61 -10.69
C ASN A 71 -1.56 -8.92 -11.24
N GLU A 72 -1.38 -8.01 -12.20
CA GLU A 72 -2.46 -7.29 -12.88
C GLU A 72 -3.58 -8.19 -13.38
N GLY A 73 -3.25 -9.37 -13.92
CA GLY A 73 -4.25 -10.32 -14.43
C GLY A 73 -5.31 -10.75 -13.40
N PHE A 74 -5.07 -10.57 -12.10
CA PHE A 74 -6.04 -10.87 -11.04
C PHE A 74 -7.17 -9.82 -10.93
N TYR A 75 -6.91 -8.58 -11.31
CA TYR A 75 -7.82 -7.44 -11.14
C TYR A 75 -8.02 -6.60 -12.42
N ALA A 76 -7.42 -6.99 -13.54
CA ALA A 76 -7.43 -6.27 -14.81
C ALA A 76 -8.84 -5.91 -15.31
N GLU A 77 -9.86 -6.72 -15.01
CA GLU A 77 -11.23 -6.43 -15.42
C GLU A 77 -11.82 -5.17 -14.77
N PHE A 78 -11.24 -4.71 -13.65
CA PHE A 78 -11.65 -3.49 -12.94
C PHE A 78 -10.86 -2.25 -13.38
N ILE A 79 -9.74 -2.39 -14.10
CA ILE A 79 -8.90 -1.27 -14.54
C ILE A 79 -9.67 -0.20 -15.34
N PRO A 80 -10.53 -0.56 -16.32
CA PRO A 80 -11.27 0.45 -17.08
C PRO A 80 -12.25 1.27 -16.23
N LEU A 81 -12.78 0.70 -15.15
CA LEU A 81 -13.61 1.42 -14.19
C LEU A 81 -12.73 2.29 -13.29
N ALA A 82 -11.67 1.72 -12.72
CA ALA A 82 -10.75 2.42 -11.86
C ALA A 82 -10.20 3.70 -12.51
N LEU A 83 -9.75 3.63 -13.78
CA LEU A 83 -9.28 4.78 -14.55
C LEU A 83 -10.30 5.90 -14.75
N LYS A 84 -11.60 5.61 -14.62
CA LYS A 84 -12.68 6.60 -14.75
C LYS A 84 -13.01 7.29 -13.43
N ILE A 85 -12.89 6.57 -12.32
CA ILE A 85 -13.35 7.02 -11.00
C ILE A 85 -12.20 7.58 -10.16
N THR A 86 -10.96 7.14 -10.41
CA THR A 86 -9.80 7.64 -9.67
C THR A 86 -9.49 9.09 -10.06
N PRO A 87 -9.20 9.98 -9.09
CA PRO A 87 -8.73 11.34 -9.38
C PRO A 87 -7.29 11.35 -9.91
N ASP A 88 -6.52 10.30 -9.62
CA ASP A 88 -5.14 10.12 -10.06
C ASP A 88 -4.98 8.79 -10.79
N LYS A 89 -4.55 8.83 -12.05
CA LYS A 89 -4.49 7.63 -12.90
C LYS A 89 -3.42 6.66 -12.45
N ASP A 90 -2.40 7.14 -11.76
CA ASP A 90 -1.32 6.31 -11.22
C ASP A 90 -1.83 5.44 -10.04
N ASP A 91 -2.97 5.80 -9.43
CA ASP A 91 -3.64 5.01 -8.40
C ASP A 91 -4.64 3.98 -8.96
N ALA A 92 -4.83 3.90 -10.28
CA ALA A 92 -5.87 3.07 -10.90
C ALA A 92 -5.75 1.59 -10.54
N ASP A 93 -4.55 1.02 -10.50
CA ASP A 93 -4.33 -0.37 -10.12
C ASP A 93 -4.71 -0.66 -8.65
N PHE A 94 -4.43 0.28 -7.74
CA PHE A 94 -4.83 0.14 -6.33
C PHE A 94 -6.34 0.15 -6.18
N VAL A 95 -7.01 1.05 -6.91
CA VAL A 95 -8.48 1.16 -6.93
C VAL A 95 -9.10 -0.09 -7.58
N ALA A 96 -8.58 -0.55 -8.71
CA ALA A 96 -9.04 -1.75 -9.40
C ALA A 96 -8.94 -2.99 -8.51
N LEU A 97 -7.82 -3.16 -7.83
CA LEU A 97 -7.64 -4.27 -6.93
C LEU A 97 -8.54 -4.14 -5.68
N ALA A 98 -8.73 -2.94 -5.13
CA ALA A 98 -9.69 -2.68 -4.04
C ALA A 98 -11.12 -3.08 -4.42
N LEU A 99 -11.56 -2.72 -5.63
CA LEU A 99 -12.85 -3.13 -6.19
C LEU A 99 -12.94 -4.66 -6.32
N LYS A 100 -11.89 -5.30 -6.86
CA LYS A 100 -11.84 -6.75 -7.06
C LYS A 100 -12.01 -7.52 -5.74
N VAL A 101 -11.27 -7.14 -4.70
CA VAL A 101 -11.28 -7.86 -3.42
C VAL A 101 -12.31 -7.32 -2.43
N LYS A 102 -13.03 -6.24 -2.77
CA LYS A 102 -13.99 -5.55 -1.91
C LYS A 102 -13.41 -5.22 -0.53
N ALA A 103 -12.20 -4.67 -0.53
CA ALA A 103 -11.48 -4.32 0.69
C ALA A 103 -11.13 -2.82 0.70
N PRO A 104 -11.10 -2.18 1.87
CA PRO A 104 -10.71 -0.78 1.96
C PRO A 104 -9.29 -0.54 1.45
N LEU A 105 -9.09 0.61 0.80
CA LEU A 105 -7.78 1.11 0.40
C LEU A 105 -7.15 1.88 1.56
N TRP A 106 -6.08 1.34 2.11
CA TRP A 106 -5.25 2.03 3.08
C TRP A 106 -4.32 3.00 2.36
N SER A 107 -4.65 4.29 2.43
CA SER A 107 -3.85 5.39 1.89
C SER A 107 -3.99 6.64 2.74
N ASN A 108 -2.92 7.44 2.82
CA ASN A 108 -2.96 8.76 3.46
C ASN A 108 -3.16 9.90 2.45
N ASP A 109 -3.29 9.59 1.14
CA ASP A 109 -3.67 10.58 0.14
C ASP A 109 -5.16 10.89 0.25
N LYS A 110 -5.47 12.13 0.60
CA LYS A 110 -6.84 12.60 0.81
C LYS A 110 -7.64 12.69 -0.49
N ARG A 111 -6.98 12.80 -1.65
CA ARG A 111 -7.66 12.87 -2.96
C ARG A 111 -8.46 11.60 -3.21
N LEU A 112 -7.94 10.44 -2.78
CA LEU A 112 -8.60 9.15 -2.97
C LEU A 112 -9.93 9.00 -2.21
N ASN A 113 -10.19 9.82 -1.20
CA ASN A 113 -11.48 9.85 -0.50
C ASN A 113 -12.63 10.35 -1.40
N GLU A 114 -12.34 10.91 -2.58
CA GLU A 114 -13.34 11.32 -3.56
C GLU A 114 -13.97 10.13 -4.31
N ILE A 115 -13.38 8.93 -4.22
CA ILE A 115 -13.86 7.73 -4.89
C ILE A 115 -14.99 7.11 -4.04
N GLU A 116 -16.21 7.08 -4.57
CA GLU A 116 -17.39 6.60 -3.83
C GLU A 116 -17.50 5.06 -3.81
N GLU A 117 -16.91 4.39 -4.79
CA GLU A 117 -17.05 2.94 -4.98
C GLU A 117 -16.20 2.09 -4.03
N ILE A 118 -15.23 2.69 -3.34
CA ILE A 118 -14.37 2.02 -2.38
C ILE A 118 -14.25 2.82 -1.09
N GLU A 119 -14.10 2.11 0.04
CA GLU A 119 -13.73 2.75 1.29
C GLU A 119 -12.23 3.06 1.27
N VAL A 120 -11.86 4.30 1.62
CA VAL A 120 -10.46 4.71 1.80
C VAL A 120 -10.23 4.99 3.27
N LEU A 121 -9.20 4.37 3.83
CA LEU A 121 -8.83 4.50 5.23
C LEU A 121 -7.44 5.11 5.33
N ASN A 122 -7.30 6.18 6.10
CA ASN A 122 -6.00 6.67 6.52
C ASN A 122 -5.46 5.85 7.71
N THR A 123 -4.17 6.03 8.04
CA THR A 123 -3.53 5.28 9.14
C THR A 123 -4.26 5.43 10.49
N LYS A 124 -4.85 6.59 10.77
CA LYS A 124 -5.59 6.83 12.03
C LYS A 124 -6.90 6.04 12.07
N GLU A 125 -7.60 5.95 10.94
CA GLU A 125 -8.83 5.14 10.83
C GLU A 125 -8.54 3.65 10.94
N VAL A 126 -7.47 3.16 10.31
CA VAL A 126 -7.01 1.77 10.47
C VAL A 126 -6.74 1.45 11.94
N LEU A 127 -6.03 2.34 12.67
CA LEU A 127 -5.81 2.17 14.11
C LEU A 127 -7.12 2.14 14.91
N GLY A 128 -8.05 3.03 14.58
CA GLY A 128 -9.37 3.10 15.20
C GLY A 128 -10.18 1.80 15.04
N LEU A 129 -10.17 1.21 13.84
CA LEU A 129 -10.83 -0.08 13.57
C LEU A 129 -10.22 -1.24 14.38
N LEU A 130 -8.92 -1.14 14.70
CA LEU A 130 -8.21 -2.13 15.51
C LEU A 130 -8.34 -1.88 17.02
N GLY A 131 -9.05 -0.83 17.44
CA GLY A 131 -9.18 -0.44 18.86
C GLY A 131 -7.88 0.07 19.47
N ILE A 132 -6.89 0.45 18.64
CA ILE A 132 -5.60 0.98 19.09
C ILE A 132 -5.73 2.50 19.16
N ILE A 133 -6.09 3.01 20.33
CA ILE A 133 -6.16 4.45 20.58
C ILE A 133 -4.76 4.92 20.98
N ARG A 134 -4.15 5.78 20.15
CA ARG A 134 -2.89 6.48 20.45
C ARG A 134 -3.14 7.96 20.68
#